data_AF-A0A7Z7QZS4-F1
#
_entry.id   AF-A0A7Z7QZS4-F1
#
_cell.length_a   1.000
_cell.length_b   1.000
_cell.length_c   1.000
_cell.angle_alpha   90.00
_cell.angle_beta   90.00
_cell.angle_gamma   90.00
#
_symmetry.space_group_name_H-M   'P 1'
#
loop_
_entity.id
_entity.type
_entity.pdbx_description
1 polymer ?
#
loop_
_entity_poly.entity_id
_entity_poly.type
_entity_poly.pdbx_seq_one_letter_code
_entity_poly.pdbx_strand_id
1 'polypeptide(L)'
;MTVKVISLSELLTGDKQEVKRKIPSVLNILNSFETISISGSESAHDVDLFLKNKSIAFDRQNLSRTHLVFSQFKNKQILVGYFTISNKPLVFYKTYVR
;
A
#
# COMPACT_ATOMS: atom_id res chain seq x y z
N MET A 1 -19.10 9.39 9.79
CA MET A 1 -18.18 8.37 9.24
C MET A 1 -16.78 8.90 9.41
N THR A 2 -15.94 8.23 10.20
CA THR A 2 -14.55 8.67 10.44
C THR A 2 -13.62 7.80 9.63
N VAL A 3 -12.79 8.43 8.80
CA VAL A 3 -11.77 7.76 8.01
C VAL A 3 -10.43 7.92 8.72
N LYS A 4 -9.72 6.81 8.93
CA LYS A 4 -8.38 6.80 9.53
C LYS A 4 -7.37 6.35 8.50
N VAL A 5 -6.39 7.20 8.22
CA VAL A 5 -5.29 6.88 7.30
C VAL A 5 -4.05 6.53 8.12
N ILE A 6 -3.39 5.42 7.80
CA ILE A 6 -2.18 4.95 8.49
C ILE A 6 -1.15 4.55 7.44
N SER A 7 0.11 4.98 7.63
CA SER A 7 1.18 4.58 6.71
C SER A 7 1.74 3.19 7.07
N LEU A 8 2.19 2.44 6.05
CA LEU A 8 2.87 1.16 6.29
C LEU A 8 4.15 1.32 7.11
N SER A 9 4.87 2.44 6.92
CA SER A 9 6.06 2.77 7.69
C SER A 9 5.75 2.93 9.18
N GLU A 10 4.63 3.56 9.54
CA GLU A 10 4.18 3.71 10.93
C GLU A 10 3.83 2.35 11.57
N LEU A 11 3.18 1.46 10.81
CA LEU A 11 2.88 0.09 11.27
C LEU A 11 4.15 -0.75 11.45
N LEU A 12 5.19 -0.48 10.65
CA LEU A 12 6.46 -1.20 10.65
C LEU A 12 7.58 -0.44 11.39
N THR A 13 7.23 0.50 12.27
CA THR A 13 8.18 1.20 13.12
C THR A 13 8.59 0.33 14.32
N GLY A 14 9.86 0.40 14.72
CA GLY A 14 10.42 -0.26 15.90
C GLY A 14 11.72 -1.02 15.60
N ASP A 15 12.18 -1.78 16.60
CA ASP A 15 13.38 -2.62 16.47
C ASP A 15 13.15 -3.78 15.51
N LYS A 16 14.23 -4.34 14.94
CA LYS A 16 14.16 -5.48 14.00
C LYS A 16 13.32 -6.65 14.54
N GLN A 17 13.38 -6.92 15.84
CA GLN A 17 12.60 -7.99 16.48
C GLN A 17 11.12 -7.61 16.63
N GLU A 18 10.83 -6.35 16.95
CA GLU A 18 9.46 -5.85 17.06
C GLU A 18 8.76 -5.86 15.70
N VAL A 19 9.45 -5.38 14.66
CA VAL A 19 8.96 -5.41 13.29
C VAL A 19 8.66 -6.85 12.86
N LYS A 20 9.56 -7.80 13.14
CA LYS A 20 9.33 -9.22 12.84
C LYS A 20 8.05 -9.77 13.48
N ARG A 21 7.72 -9.35 14.70
CA ARG A 21 6.48 -9.75 15.39
C ARG A 21 5.23 -9.10 14.78
N LYS A 22 5.33 -7.88 14.26
CA LYS A 22 4.21 -7.16 13.62
C LYS A 22 3.90 -7.64 12.20
N ILE A 23 4.89 -8.18 11.47
CA ILE A 23 4.73 -8.61 10.07
C ILE A 23 3.51 -9.51 9.84
N PRO A 24 3.27 -10.60 10.61
CA PRO A 24 2.12 -11.46 10.38
C PRO A 24 0.79 -10.74 10.50
N SER A 25 0.65 -9.85 11.50
CA SER A 25 -0.56 -9.04 11.69
C SER A 25 -0.77 -8.07 10.54
N VAL A 26 0.30 -7.43 10.05
CA VAL A 26 0.25 -6.53 8.89
C VAL A 26 -0.14 -7.31 7.63
N LEU A 27 0.44 -8.49 7.40
CA LEU A 27 0.09 -9.34 6.26
C LEU A 27 -1.38 -9.75 6.27
N ASN A 28 -1.94 -10.08 7.45
CA ASN A 28 -3.36 -10.39 7.57
C ASN A 28 -4.25 -9.20 7.18
N ILE A 29 -3.86 -7.97 7.54
CA ILE A 29 -4.57 -6.75 7.12
C ILE A 29 -4.48 -6.57 5.61
N LEU A 30 -3.29 -6.70 5.02
CA LEU A 30 -3.11 -6.54 3.57
C LEU A 30 -3.86 -7.62 2.79
N ASN A 31 -3.87 -8.86 3.30
CA ASN A 31 -4.59 -9.97 2.69
C ASN A 31 -6.12 -9.84 2.78
N SER A 32 -6.62 -9.03 3.71
CA SER A 32 -8.06 -8.75 3.82
C SER A 32 -8.59 -7.82 2.72
N PHE A 33 -7.71 -7.18 1.96
CA PHE A 33 -8.09 -6.35 0.83
C PHE A 33 -8.40 -7.24 -0.38
N GLU A 34 -9.50 -6.93 -1.05
CA GLU A 34 -9.93 -7.59 -2.27
C GLU A 34 -10.47 -6.55 -3.24
N THR A 35 -10.08 -6.67 -4.51
CA THR A 35 -10.62 -5.85 -5.59
C THR A 35 -11.82 -6.55 -6.24
N ILE A 36 -12.90 -5.79 -6.45
CA ILE A 36 -14.07 -6.27 -7.18
C ILE A 36 -13.74 -6.28 -8.69
N SER A 37 -13.85 -7.44 -9.35
CA SER A 37 -13.74 -7.54 -10.80
C SER A 37 -15.08 -7.16 -11.45
N ILE A 38 -15.21 -5.90 -11.87
CA ILE A 38 -16.46 -5.38 -12.46
C ILE A 38 -16.65 -5.83 -13.92
N SER A 39 -15.56 -6.14 -14.64
CA SER A 39 -15.54 -6.30 -16.10
C SER A 39 -15.05 -7.66 -16.61
N GLY A 40 -14.87 -8.66 -15.73
CA GLY A 40 -14.29 -9.96 -16.12
C GLY A 40 -12.81 -9.89 -16.55
N SER A 41 -12.18 -8.72 -16.46
CA SER A 41 -10.77 -8.49 -16.77
C SER A 41 -9.90 -8.65 -15.53
N GLU A 42 -8.79 -9.39 -15.64
CA GLU A 42 -7.82 -9.61 -14.55
C GLU A 42 -7.07 -8.33 -14.11
N SER A 43 -7.24 -7.20 -14.81
CA SER A 43 -6.50 -5.95 -14.56
C SER A 43 -6.69 -5.38 -13.14
N ALA A 44 -7.82 -5.66 -12.49
CA ALA A 44 -8.05 -5.23 -11.10
C ALA A 44 -7.17 -6.00 -10.10
N HIS A 45 -6.72 -7.21 -10.47
CA HIS A 45 -5.89 -8.05 -9.62
C HIS A 45 -4.47 -7.48 -9.42
N ASP A 46 -3.96 -6.69 -10.37
CA ASP A 46 -2.63 -6.08 -10.25
C ASP A 46 -2.53 -5.14 -9.04
N VAL A 47 -3.62 -4.42 -8.75
CA VAL A 47 -3.72 -3.50 -7.60
C VAL A 47 -3.71 -4.28 -6.29
N ASP A 48 -4.40 -5.41 -6.23
CA ASP A 48 -4.42 -6.27 -5.05
C ASP A 48 -3.07 -6.99 -4.85
N LEU A 49 -2.52 -7.53 -5.95
CA LEU A 49 -1.22 -8.20 -5.98
C LEU A 49 -0.09 -7.26 -5.55
N PHE A 50 -0.13 -5.99 -5.97
CA PHE A 50 0.81 -4.98 -5.52
C PHE A 50 0.74 -4.81 -4.00
N LEU A 51 -0.47 -4.65 -3.45
CA LEU A 51 -0.66 -4.44 -2.02
C LEU A 51 -0.15 -5.64 -1.21
N LYS A 52 -0.47 -6.87 -1.64
CA LYS A 52 -0.11 -8.10 -0.94
C LYS A 52 1.38 -8.44 -1.04
N ASN A 53 1.99 -8.26 -2.22
CA ASN A 53 3.33 -8.80 -2.49
C ASN A 53 4.45 -7.76 -2.55
N LYS A 54 4.15 -6.50 -2.88
CA LYS A 54 5.18 -5.48 -3.19
C LYS A 54 5.22 -4.32 -2.20
N SER A 55 4.08 -3.93 -1.65
CA SER A 55 3.94 -2.72 -0.81
C SER A 55 4.97 -2.63 0.32
N ILE A 56 5.15 -3.71 1.11
CA ILE A 56 6.10 -3.76 2.23
C ILE A 56 7.55 -3.60 1.75
N ALA A 57 7.91 -4.27 0.65
CA ALA A 57 9.27 -4.21 0.12
C ALA A 57 9.60 -2.81 -0.41
N PHE A 58 8.64 -2.18 -1.09
CA PHE A 58 8.79 -0.83 -1.65
C PHE A 58 8.89 0.23 -0.55
N ASP A 59 8.10 0.08 0.52
CA ASP A 59 8.13 0.97 1.69
C ASP A 59 9.49 0.87 2.42
N ARG A 60 9.98 -0.36 2.63
CA ARG A 60 11.30 -0.61 3.23
C ARG A 60 12.48 -0.06 2.42
N GLN A 61 12.40 -0.13 1.09
CA GLN A 61 13.42 0.40 0.19
C GLN A 61 13.24 1.90 -0.06
N ASN A 62 12.24 2.53 0.57
CA ASN A 62 11.90 3.93 0.40
C ASN A 62 11.63 4.32 -1.08
N LEU A 63 11.21 3.34 -1.90
CA LEU A 63 10.82 3.54 -3.31
C LEU A 63 9.47 4.22 -3.41
N SER A 64 8.54 3.86 -2.51
CA SER A 64 7.21 4.44 -2.42
C SER A 64 6.64 4.26 -1.04
N ARG A 65 5.84 5.22 -0.57
CA ARG A 65 5.11 5.12 0.70
C ARG A 65 3.67 4.71 0.46
N THR A 66 3.27 3.61 1.09
CA THR A 66 1.91 3.09 0.99
C THR A 66 1.10 3.50 2.22
N HIS A 67 -0.09 4.05 1.99
CA HIS A 67 -1.03 4.49 3.03
C HIS A 67 -2.31 3.67 2.94
N LEU A 68 -2.68 3.07 4.07
CA LEU A 68 -3.88 2.27 4.24
C LEU A 68 -5.01 3.16 4.77
N VAL A 69 -6.19 3.05 4.17
CA VAL A 69 -7.38 3.82 4.51
C VAL A 69 -8.38 2.91 5.21
N PHE A 70 -8.62 3.18 6.48
CA PHE A 70 -9.57 2.46 7.30
C PHE A 70 -10.84 3.26 7.54
N SER A 71 -11.96 2.56 7.64
CA SER A 71 -13.24 3.13 8.06
C SER A 71 -13.90 2.22 9.10
N GLN A 72 -14.77 2.79 9.92
CA GLN A 72 -15.55 2.01 10.89
C GLN A 72 -16.86 1.56 10.26
N PHE A 73 -17.06 0.24 10.18
CA PHE A 73 -18.31 -0.37 9.72
C PHE A 73 -18.81 -1.37 10.75
N LYS A 74 -20.05 -1.19 11.24
CA LYS A 74 -20.67 -2.05 12.28
C LYS A 74 -19.73 -2.31 13.48
N ASN A 75 -19.12 -1.25 14.01
CA ASN A 75 -18.15 -1.28 15.12
C ASN A 75 -16.86 -2.09 14.85
N LYS A 76 -16.57 -2.44 13.60
CA LYS A 76 -15.30 -3.04 13.18
C LYS A 76 -14.52 -2.07 12.31
N GLN A 77 -13.22 -1.99 12.54
CA GLN A 77 -12.33 -1.24 11.67
C GLN A 77 -12.02 -2.09 10.44
N ILE A 78 -12.39 -1.62 9.26
CA ILE A 78 -12.19 -2.31 7.99
C ILE A 78 -11.27 -1.50 7.07
N LEU A 79 -10.44 -2.21 6.32
CA LEU A 79 -9.62 -1.60 5.26
C LEU A 79 -10.52 -1.35 4.06
N VAL A 80 -10.74 -0.09 3.70
CA VAL A 80 -11.64 0.31 2.61
C VAL A 80 -10.89 0.70 1.34
N GLY A 81 -9.58 0.93 1.44
CA GLY A 81 -8.76 1.34 0.33
C GLY A 81 -7.32 1.56 0.73
N TYR A 82 -6.47 1.82 -0.26
CA TYR A 82 -5.10 2.25 -0.04
C TYR A 82 -4.68 3.17 -1.17
N PHE A 83 -3.61 3.92 -0.95
CA PHE A 83 -2.92 4.66 -2.01
C PHE A 83 -1.41 4.64 -1.77
N THR A 84 -0.64 4.76 -2.85
CA THR A 84 0.81 4.70 -2.80
C THR A 84 1.40 5.90 -3.52
N ILE A 85 2.35 6.59 -2.88
CA ILE A 85 3.01 7.78 -3.41
C ILE A 85 4.50 7.48 -3.56
N SER A 86 5.07 7.79 -4.73
CA SER A 86 6.49 7.63 -5.02
C SER A 86 7.04 8.94 -5.60
N ASN A 87 8.26 9.29 -5.22
CA ASN A 87 8.96 10.45 -5.77
C ASN A 87 9.65 10.03 -7.08
N LYS A 88 9.05 10.38 -8.22
CA LYS A 88 9.67 10.18 -9.53
C LYS A 88 9.97 11.54 -10.17
N PRO A 89 11.25 11.93 -10.33
CA PRO A 89 11.58 13.20 -10.97
C PRO A 89 11.26 13.12 -12.46
N LEU A 90 10.69 14.21 -12.99
CA LEU A 90 10.49 14.39 -14.42
C LEU A 90 11.73 15.09 -14.99
N VAL A 91 12.54 14.34 -15.74
CA VAL A 91 13.80 14.83 -16.33
C VAL A 91 13.59 15.08 -17.82
N PHE A 92 13.81 16.31 -18.26
CA PHE A 92 13.80 16.68 -19.67
C PHE A 92 15.23 16.80 -20.20
N TYR A 93 15.51 16.13 -21.31
CA TYR A 93 16.77 16.31 -22.03
C TYR A 93 16.54 17.26 -23.20
N LYS A 94 17.45 18.22 -23.39
CA LYS A 94 17.41 19.09 -24.57
C LYS A 94 17.89 18.31 -25.79
N THR A 95 16.97 17.97 -26.70
CA THR A 95 17.34 17.41 -28.00
C THR A 95 17.80 18.54 -28.90
N TYR A 96 19.10 18.57 -29.24
CA TYR A 96 19.59 19.39 -30.34
C TYR A 96 19.34 18.62 -31.64
N VAL A 97 18.48 19.16 -32.50
CA VAL A 97 18.37 18.70 -33.89
C VAL A 97 19.53 19.34 -34.66
N ARG A 98 20.33 18.50 -35.33
CA ARG A 98 21.46 18.91 -36.17
C ARG A 98 20.97 19.40 -37.53
#